data_AF-A0A941S6W1-F1
#
_entry.id   AF-A0A941S6W1-F1
#
_cell.length_a   1.000
_cell.length_b   1.000
_cell.length_c   1.000
_cell.angle_alpha   90.00
_cell.angle_beta   90.00
_cell.angle_gamma   90.00
#
_symmetry.space_group_name_H-M   'P 1'
#
loop_
_entity.id
_entity.type
_entity.pdbx_description
1 polymer ?
#
loop_
_entity_poly.entity_id
_entity_poly.type
_entity_poly.pdbx_seq_one_letter_code
_entity_poly.pdbx_strand_id
1 'polypeptide(L)' 'MSVKKKAAPAKKKSAPPSAGKSASAEIDARIKSLGDWRGEMLARLRGLIRHADPDVVETW' A
#
# COMPACT_ATOMS: atom_id res chain seq x y z
N MET A 1 -20.37 30.60 -29.75
CA MET A 1 -18.91 30.52 -29.59
C MET A 1 -18.59 29.58 -28.44
N SER A 2 -17.80 28.54 -28.72
CA SER A 2 -17.29 27.57 -27.75
C SER A 2 -16.27 28.22 -26.81
N VAL A 3 -16.32 27.85 -25.52
CA VAL A 3 -15.10 27.60 -24.74
C VAL A 3 -15.30 26.30 -23.97
N LYS A 4 -14.52 25.31 -24.38
CA LYS A 4 -14.33 23.99 -23.78
C LYS A 4 -13.15 24.11 -22.80
N LYS A 5 -13.29 23.71 -21.54
CA LYS A 5 -12.12 23.44 -20.69
C LYS A 5 -12.28 22.13 -19.91
N LYS A 6 -11.16 21.41 -19.85
CA LYS A 6 -11.00 19.95 -19.76
C LYS A 6 -11.22 19.38 -18.35
N ALA A 7 -11.69 18.13 -18.31
CA ALA A 7 -11.72 17.30 -17.11
C ALA A 7 -10.29 16.87 -16.69
N ALA A 8 -10.05 16.86 -15.37
CA ALA A 8 -8.84 16.34 -14.73
C ALA A 8 -8.72 14.81 -14.96
N PRO A 9 -7.50 14.25 -15.03
CA PRO A 9 -7.33 12.84 -15.34
C PRO A 9 -7.86 11.96 -14.19
N ALA A 10 -8.56 10.91 -14.59
CA ALA A 10 -9.19 9.93 -13.72
C ALA A 10 -8.18 9.32 -12.73
N LYS A 11 -8.61 9.22 -11.46
CA LYS A 11 -8.05 8.26 -10.49
C LYS A 11 -7.99 6.89 -11.17
N LYS A 12 -6.79 6.43 -11.53
CA LYS A 12 -6.59 5.05 -11.99
C LYS A 12 -7.04 4.14 -10.87
N LYS A 13 -8.17 3.46 -11.08
CA LYS A 13 -8.63 2.37 -10.23
C LYS A 13 -7.60 1.26 -10.36
N SER A 14 -6.76 1.10 -9.34
CA SER A 14 -5.90 -0.06 -9.20
C SER A 14 -6.75 -1.32 -9.35
N ALA A 15 -6.22 -2.29 -10.09
CA ALA A 15 -6.88 -3.55 -10.45
C ALA A 15 -7.52 -4.25 -9.23
N PRO A 16 -8.60 -5.03 -9.42
CA PRO A 16 -9.24 -5.75 -8.33
C PRO A 16 -8.19 -6.63 -7.62
N PRO A 17 -8.12 -6.63 -6.29
CA PRO A 17 -7.19 -7.49 -5.57
C PRO A 17 -7.55 -8.93 -5.88
N SER A 18 -6.63 -9.64 -6.52
CA SER A 18 -6.71 -11.08 -6.72
C SER A 18 -7.07 -11.76 -5.40
N ALA A 19 -8.00 -12.72 -5.43
CA ALA A 19 -8.55 -13.42 -4.27
C ALA A 19 -7.55 -14.41 -3.61
N GLY A 20 -6.30 -13.98 -3.43
CA GLY A 20 -5.29 -14.56 -2.57
C GLY A 20 -4.94 -13.55 -1.46
N LYS A 21 -4.29 -13.99 -0.38
CA LYS A 21 -3.78 -13.04 0.62
C LYS A 21 -2.85 -12.06 -0.08
N SER A 22 -3.09 -10.76 0.07
CA SER A 22 -2.18 -9.76 -0.49
C SER A 22 -0.82 -9.89 0.19
N ALA A 23 0.27 -9.60 -0.54
CA ALA A 23 1.62 -9.57 0.05
C ALA A 23 1.66 -8.70 1.32
N SER A 24 0.90 -7.60 1.33
CA SER A 24 0.67 -6.77 2.52
C SER A 24 0.19 -7.57 3.72
N ALA A 25 -0.81 -8.44 3.54
CA ALA A 25 -1.37 -9.26 4.61
C ALA A 25 -0.40 -10.35 5.09
N GLU A 26 0.45 -10.88 4.20
CA GLU A 26 1.48 -11.85 4.58
C GLU A 26 2.60 -11.20 5.39
N ILE A 27 3.04 -10.00 4.98
CA ILE A 27 3.97 -9.16 5.75
C ILE A 27 3.37 -8.83 7.13
N ASP A 28 2.10 -8.44 7.19
CA ASP A 28 1.40 -8.17 8.45
C ASP A 28 1.38 -9.39 9.37
N ALA A 29 1.09 -10.58 8.83
CA ALA A 29 1.10 -11.82 9.58
C ALA A 29 2.50 -12.14 10.14
N ARG A 30 3.56 -11.94 9.35
CA ARG A 30 4.93 -12.15 9.80
C ARG A 30 5.37 -11.17 10.88
N ILE A 31 5.07 -9.89 10.69
CA ILE A 31 5.38 -8.85 11.68
C ILE A 31 4.70 -9.19 13.00
N LYS A 32 3.41 -9.58 12.96
CA LYS A 32 2.66 -10.00 14.14
C LYS A 32 3.24 -11.26 14.79
N SER A 33 3.73 -12.21 13.99
CA SER A 33 4.34 -13.45 14.48
C SER A 33 5.63 -13.25 15.27
N LEU A 34 6.30 -12.09 15.17
CA LEU A 34 7.53 -11.82 15.92
C LEU A 34 7.26 -11.60 17.42
N GLY A 35 6.07 -11.11 17.80
CA GLY A 35 5.59 -11.05 19.19
C GLY A 35 6.39 -10.19 20.18
N ASP A 36 7.48 -9.56 19.74
CA ASP A 36 8.38 -8.74 20.53
C ASP A 36 8.62 -7.37 19.87
N TRP A 37 9.53 -6.58 20.44
CA TRP A 37 9.86 -5.23 19.99
C TRP A 37 10.26 -5.14 18.51
N ARG A 38 10.74 -6.23 17.89
CA ARG A 38 11.08 -6.26 16.46
C ARG A 38 9.84 -6.13 15.60
N GLY A 39 8.73 -6.76 16.00
CA GLY A 39 7.44 -6.63 15.32
C GLY A 39 6.96 -5.18 15.38
N GLU A 40 7.03 -4.54 16.55
CA GLU A 40 6.65 -3.14 16.71
C GLU A 40 7.51 -2.19 15.86
N MET A 41 8.83 -2.40 15.85
CA MET A 41 9.74 -1.58 15.06
C MET A 41 9.51 -1.73 13.55
N LEU A 42 9.35 -2.97 13.07
CA LEU A 42 9.08 -3.24 11.65
C LEU A 42 7.74 -2.68 11.19
N ALA A 43 6.71 -2.74 12.03
CA ALA A 43 5.42 -2.12 11.73
C ALA A 43 5.56 -0.60 11.55
N ARG A 44 6.32 0.07 12.43
CA ARG A 44 6.58 1.52 12.34
C ARG A 44 7.36 1.87 11.07
N LEU A 45 8.43 1.15 10.77
CA LEU A 45 9.26 1.38 9.58
C LEU A 45 8.46 1.19 8.29
N ARG A 46 7.66 0.11 8.19
CA ARG A 46 6.78 -0.12 7.05
C ARG A 46 5.78 1.03 6.86
N GLY A 47 5.19 1.51 7.96
CA GLY A 47 4.31 2.69 7.94
C GLY A 47 5.03 3.93 7.39
N LEU A 48 6.27 4.18 7.83
CA LEU A 48 7.09 5.29 7.35
C LEU A 48 7.40 5.16 5.85
N ILE A 49 7.77 3.97 5.37
CA ILE A 49 8.07 3.71 3.95
C ILE A 49 6.85 4.00 3.08
N ARG A 50 5.67 3.48 3.45
CA ARG A 50 4.42 3.73 2.71
C ARG A 50 3.99 5.20 2.72
N HIS A 51 4.33 5.93 3.78
CA HIS A 51 4.06 7.36 3.85
C HIS A 51 5.04 8.17 2.98
N ALA A 52 6.31 7.78 2.94
CA ALA A 52 7.34 8.42 2.13
C ALA A 52 7.17 8.11 0.63
N ASP A 53 6.74 6.89 0.29
CA ASP A 53 6.45 6.44 -1.06
C ASP A 53 5.09 5.70 -1.12
N PRO A 54 4.00 6.41 -1.48
CA PRO A 54 2.67 5.83 -1.57
C PRO A 54 2.50 4.81 -2.70
N ASP A 55 3.37 4.84 -3.72
CA ASP A 55 3.32 3.95 -4.88
C ASP A 55 4.14 2.66 -4.67
N VAL A 56 4.72 2.48 -3.47
CA VAL A 56 5.50 1.30 -3.11
C VAL A 56 4.67 0.01 -3.27
N VAL A 57 5.24 -0.95 -3.99
CA VAL A 57 4.64 -2.28 -4.17
C VAL A 57 5.29 -3.25 -3.19
N GLU A 58 4.47 -3.85 -2.33
CA GLU A 58 4.92 -4.84 -1.36
C GLU A 58 4.92 -6.26 -1.98
N THR A 59 5.96 -7.04 -1.67
CA THR A 59 6.16 -8.42 -2.11
C THR A 59 6.49 -9.30 -0.90
N TRP A 60 6.12 -10.58 -0.97
CA TRP A 60 6.29 -11.57 0.11
C TRP A 60 7.22 -12.70 -0.31
#